data_AF-A0A3D4DXF3-F1
#
_entry.id   AF-A0A3D4DXF3-F1
#
_cell.length_a   1.000
_cell.length_b   1.000
_cell.length_c   1.000
_cell.angle_alpha   90.00
_cell.angle_beta   90.00
_cell.angle_gamma   90.00
#
_symmetry.space_group_name_H-M   'P 1'
#
loop_
_entity.id
_entity.type
_entity.pdbx_description
1 polymer ?
#
loop_
_entity_poly.entity_id
_entity_poly.type
_entity_poly.pdbx_seq_one_letter_code
_entity_poly.pdbx_strand_id
1 'polypeptide(L)'
;ERLHSIGCAGRVTTFNETDDNRYMITLTGISRFRLGAHEDGFTPYIKAAVSWDGFERDLGPTERDEGFEREPFLDILARYLDLAELRTDWDSLKEAEDELLVNSLA
;
A
#
# COMPACT_ATOMS: atom_id res chain seq x y z
N GLU A 1 17.70 -4.67 -14.87
CA GLU A 1 17.27 -4.03 -13.59
C GLU A 1 16.93 -5.11 -12.57
N ARG A 2 17.09 -4.84 -11.27
CA ARG A 2 16.84 -5.82 -10.20
C ARG A 2 15.43 -5.64 -9.66
N LEU A 3 14.59 -6.67 -9.74
CA LEU A 3 13.28 -6.66 -9.10
C LEU A 3 13.41 -6.79 -7.58
N HIS A 4 12.44 -6.25 -6.86
CA HIS A 4 12.33 -6.46 -5.41
C HIS A 4 11.99 -7.93 -5.12
N SER A 5 12.51 -8.45 -4.01
CA SER A 5 12.25 -9.83 -3.57
C SER A 5 10.83 -10.04 -3.06
N ILE A 6 10.15 -8.96 -2.65
CA ILE A 6 8.76 -8.96 -2.21
C ILE A 6 7.96 -8.04 -3.13
N GLY A 7 6.88 -8.56 -3.71
CA GLY A 7 5.90 -7.80 -4.47
C GLY A 7 4.53 -7.83 -3.81
N CYS A 8 3.54 -7.17 -4.42
CA CYS A 8 2.14 -7.20 -3.99
C CYS A 8 1.26 -7.59 -5.17
N ALA A 9 0.39 -8.58 -4.98
CA ALA A 9 -0.66 -8.85 -5.96
C ALA A 9 -1.76 -7.80 -5.82
N GLY A 10 -2.06 -7.17 -6.95
CA GLY A 10 -3.18 -6.26 -7.08
C GLY A 10 -4.32 -6.91 -7.83
N ARG A 11 -5.55 -6.74 -7.34
CA ARG A 11 -6.77 -6.99 -8.10
C ARG A 11 -7.12 -5.74 -8.91
N VAL A 12 -7.31 -5.89 -10.22
CA VAL A 12 -7.83 -4.81 -11.05
C VAL A 12 -9.24 -4.46 -10.57
N THR A 13 -9.41 -3.25 -10.08
CA THR A 13 -10.73 -2.72 -9.66
C THR A 13 -11.27 -1.69 -10.62
N THR A 14 -10.38 -1.04 -11.38
CA THR A 14 -10.78 -0.06 -12.39
C THR A 14 -9.88 -0.19 -13.60
N PHE A 15 -10.46 -0.06 -14.79
CA PHE A 15 -9.77 0.03 -16.07
C PHE A 15 -10.50 1.07 -16.93
N ASN A 16 -9.83 2.16 -17.27
CA ASN A 16 -10.38 3.21 -18.10
C ASN A 16 -9.38 3.62 -19.19
N GLU A 17 -9.91 3.97 -20.35
CA GLU A 17 -9.18 4.70 -21.38
C GLU A 17 -9.35 6.20 -21.14
N THR A 18 -8.26 6.95 -21.20
CA THR A 18 -8.27 8.41 -21.06
C THR A 18 -8.36 9.07 -22.42
N ASP A 19 -8.86 10.32 -22.48
CA ASP A 19 -9.01 11.08 -23.72
C ASP A 19 -7.69 11.34 -24.47
N ASP A 20 -6.55 11.15 -23.80
CA ASP A 20 -5.21 11.22 -24.37
C ASP A 20 -4.62 9.85 -24.78
N ASN A 21 -5.49 8.86 -25.02
CA ASN A 21 -5.15 7.50 -25.47
C ASN A 21 -4.20 6.73 -24.53
N ARG A 22 -4.36 6.91 -23.21
CA ARG A 22 -3.66 6.09 -22.20
C ARG A 22 -4.67 5.20 -21.49
N TYR A 23 -4.16 4.13 -20.89
CA TYR A 23 -4.94 3.29 -19.98
C TYR A 23 -4.61 3.67 -18.54
N MET A 24 -5.64 4.00 -17.76
CA MET A 24 -5.56 4.11 -16.31
C MET A 24 -6.08 2.81 -15.70
N ILE A 25 -5.20 2.10 -15.00
CA ILE A 25 -5.54 0.86 -14.28
C ILE A 25 -5.37 1.13 -12.79
N THR A 26 -6.45 0.90 -12.03
CA THR A 26 -6.40 0.94 -10.57
C THR A 26 -6.36 -0.49 -10.04
N LEU A 27 -5.37 -0.76 -9.20
CA LEU A 27 -5.22 -2.03 -8.50
C LEU A 27 -5.55 -1.83 -7.02
N THR A 28 -6.37 -2.70 -6.45
CA THR A 28 -6.46 -2.87 -4.99
C THR A 28 -5.45 -3.93 -4.57
N GLY A 29 -4.52 -3.57 -3.68
CA GLY A 29 -3.58 -4.53 -3.10
C GLY A 29 -4.32 -5.64 -2.34
N ILE A 30 -3.94 -6.89 -2.56
CA ILE A 30 -4.58 -8.07 -1.97
C ILE A 30 -3.64 -8.78 -1.01
N SER A 31 -2.41 -9.07 -1.44
CA SER A 31 -1.46 -9.78 -0.62
C SER A 31 -0.04 -9.59 -1.14
N ARG A 32 0.93 -9.60 -0.24
CA ARG A 32 2.35 -9.65 -0.57
C ARG A 32 2.73 -11.05 -1.00
N PHE A 33 3.76 -11.14 -1.84
CA PHE A 33 4.36 -12.39 -2.27
C PHE A 33 5.87 -12.27 -2.39
N ARG A 34 6.58 -13.40 -2.30
CA ARG A 34 8.00 -13.49 -2.63
C ARG A 34 8.15 -13.84 -4.10
N LEU A 35 8.94 -13.05 -4.82
CA LEU A 35 9.24 -13.30 -6.23
C LEU A 35 10.26 -14.45 -6.32
N GLY A 36 9.88 -15.52 -7.01
CA GLY A 36 10.72 -16.67 -7.29
C GLY A 36 11.45 -16.54 -8.63
N ALA A 37 11.78 -17.70 -9.23
CA ALA A 37 12.41 -17.73 -10.54
C ALA A 37 11.47 -17.18 -11.61
N HIS A 38 12.04 -16.42 -12.55
CA HIS A 38 11.34 -16.01 -13.76
C HIS A 38 11.08 -17.24 -14.62
N GLU A 39 9.92 -17.25 -15.27
CA GLU A 39 9.59 -18.22 -16.29
C GLU A 39 10.01 -17.68 -17.64
N ASP A 40 10.87 -18.43 -18.34
CA ASP A 40 11.22 -18.12 -19.71
C ASP A 40 9.99 -18.24 -20.63
N GLY A 41 9.92 -17.38 -21.64
CA GLY A 41 8.83 -17.39 -22.59
C GLY A 41 8.85 -16.20 -23.53
N PHE A 42 7.89 -16.18 -24.46
CA PHE A 42 7.76 -15.15 -25.48
C PHE A 42 6.66 -14.12 -25.16
N THR A 43 6.20 -14.08 -23.91
CA THR A 43 5.21 -13.08 -23.49
C THR A 43 5.85 -11.70 -23.40
N PRO A 44 5.13 -10.62 -23.75
CA PRO A 44 5.64 -9.26 -23.65
C PRO A 44 5.76 -8.74 -22.21
N TYR A 45 5.57 -9.62 -21.22
CA TYR A 45 5.60 -9.33 -19.79
C TYR A 45 6.33 -10.46 -19.04
N ILE A 46 6.85 -10.12 -17.86
CA ILE A 46 7.54 -11.05 -16.97
C ILE A 46 6.52 -12.00 -16.35
N LYS A 47 6.82 -13.29 -16.42
CA LYS A 47 6.16 -14.32 -15.64
C LYS A 47 7.15 -14.86 -14.62
N ALA A 48 6.67 -15.20 -13.44
CA ALA A 48 7.50 -15.76 -12.39
C ALA A 48 6.65 -16.61 -11.46
N ALA A 49 7.28 -17.65 -10.91
CA ALA A 49 6.70 -18.34 -9.76
C ALA A 49 6.71 -17.41 -8.54
N VAL A 50 5.67 -17.50 -7.71
CA VAL A 50 5.55 -16.69 -6.49
C VAL A 50 5.21 -17.58 -5.30
N SER A 51 5.68 -17.20 -4.11
CA SER A 51 5.32 -17.84 -2.84
C SER A 51 4.60 -16.85 -1.94
N TRP A 52 3.55 -17.32 -1.27
CA TRP A 52 2.75 -16.57 -0.30
C TRP A 52 3.16 -16.85 1.15
N ASP A 53 4.15 -17.73 1.34
CA ASP A 53 4.56 -18.22 2.66
C ASP A 53 5.07 -17.05 3.52
N GLY A 54 4.52 -16.94 4.73
CA GLY A 54 4.81 -15.85 5.67
C GLY A 54 3.98 -14.58 5.46
N PHE A 55 3.04 -14.57 4.51
CA PHE A 55 2.07 -13.48 4.26
C PHE A 55 0.63 -13.92 4.47
N GLU A 56 0.39 -14.97 5.26
CA GLU A 56 -0.95 -15.53 5.51
C GLU A 56 -1.90 -14.50 6.14
N ARG A 57 -1.34 -13.56 6.90
CA ARG A 57 -2.09 -12.48 7.56
C ARG A 57 -2.61 -11.43 6.59
N ASP A 58 -2.07 -11.33 5.38
CA ASP A 58 -2.50 -10.33 4.39
C ASP A 58 -3.94 -10.57 3.91
N LEU A 59 -4.42 -11.82 3.97
CA LEU A 59 -5.81 -12.19 3.67
C LEU A 59 -6.72 -12.16 4.91
N GLY A 60 -6.16 -11.79 6.07
CA GLY A 60 -6.88 -11.67 7.32
C GLY A 60 -7.73 -10.39 7.42
N PRO A 61 -8.50 -10.23 8.50
CA PRO A 61 -9.11 -8.95 8.81
C PRO A 61 -8.03 -7.89 9.05
N THR A 62 -8.41 -6.62 8.93
CA THR A 62 -7.55 -5.48 9.30
C THR A 62 -6.90 -5.72 10.66
N GLU A 63 -5.58 -5.61 10.68
CA GLU A 63 -4.83 -5.75 11.92
C GLU A 63 -5.09 -4.55 12.82
N ARG A 64 -5.22 -4.83 14.12
CA ARG A 64 -5.30 -3.80 15.15
C ARG A 64 -4.11 -3.94 16.06
N ASP A 65 -3.42 -2.84 16.29
CA ASP A 65 -2.39 -2.76 17.31
C ASP A 65 -3.03 -2.27 18.61
N GLU A 66 -3.25 -3.19 19.55
CA GLU A 66 -3.82 -2.86 20.86
C GLU A 66 -2.91 -1.93 21.68
N GLY A 67 -1.62 -1.85 21.34
CA GLY A 67 -0.65 -0.97 21.97
C GLY A 67 -0.57 0.41 21.32
N PHE A 68 -1.35 0.71 20.28
CA PHE A 68 -1.27 1.99 19.58
C PHE A 68 -1.82 3.14 20.43
N GLU A 69 -0.93 4.00 20.90
CA GLU A 69 -1.28 5.20 21.68
C GLU A 69 -1.63 6.37 20.75
N ARG A 70 -2.87 6.39 20.27
CA ARG A 70 -3.36 7.37 19.29
C ARG A 70 -3.19 8.84 19.71
N GLU A 71 -3.55 9.20 20.94
CA GLU A 71 -3.47 10.59 21.42
C GLU A 71 -2.01 11.09 21.44
N PRO A 72 -1.04 10.40 22.09
CA PRO A 72 0.38 10.76 21.99
C PRO A 72 0.92 10.82 20.56
N PHE A 73 0.46 9.92 19.68
CA PHE A 73 0.86 9.92 18.28
C PHE A 73 0.38 11.18 17.56
N LEU A 74 -0.88 11.58 17.74
CA LEU A 74 -1.44 12.79 17.14
C LEU A 74 -0.73 14.06 17.62
N ASP A 75 -0.35 14.11 18.91
CA ASP A 75 0.44 15.23 19.46
C ASP A 75 1.81 15.37 18.77
N ILE A 76 2.49 14.25 18.50
CA ILE A 76 3.77 14.25 17.78
C ILE A 76 3.55 14.64 16.32
N LEU A 77 2.49 14.11 15.70
CA LEU A 77 2.14 14.39 14.31
C LEU A 77 1.82 15.87 14.08
N ALA A 78 1.11 16.52 15.00
CA ALA A 78 0.89 17.98 14.98
C ALA A 78 2.18 18.76 14.92
N ARG A 79 3.11 18.43 15.83
CA ARG A 79 4.42 19.09 15.85
C ARG A 79 5.21 18.86 14.57
N TYR A 80 5.12 17.68 13.98
CA TYR A 80 5.78 17.38 12.71
C TYR A 80 5.19 18.18 11.55
N LEU A 81 3.86 18.20 11.40
CA LEU A 81 3.19 18.92 10.32
C LEU A 81 3.43 20.44 10.39
N ASP A 82 3.43 20.99 11.60
CA ASP A 82 3.76 22.40 11.84
C ASP A 82 5.21 22.72 11.38
N LEU A 83 6.17 21.85 11.69
CA LEU A 83 7.56 22.00 11.25
C LEU A 83 7.75 21.81 9.75
N ALA A 84 6.94 20.95 9.13
CA ALA A 84 6.97 20.68 7.70
C ALA A 84 6.18 21.71 6.87
N GLU A 85 5.56 22.71 7.51
CA GLU A 85 4.67 23.71 6.90
C GLU A 85 3.52 23.08 6.08
N LEU A 86 3.10 21.87 6.46
CA LEU A 86 2.04 21.13 5.78
C LEU A 86 0.67 21.58 6.29
N ARG A 87 -0.20 22.00 5.37
CA ARG A 87 -1.60 22.30 5.68
C ARG A 87 -2.40 21.01 5.65
N THR A 88 -2.83 20.54 6.83
CA THR A 88 -3.66 19.35 6.98
C THR A 88 -4.99 19.71 7.62
N ASP A 89 -6.08 19.09 7.15
CA ASP A 89 -7.37 19.14 7.83
C ASP A 89 -7.30 18.28 9.10
N TRP A 90 -7.12 18.96 10.23
CA TRP A 90 -6.95 18.34 11.53
C TRP A 90 -8.18 17.58 12.02
N ASP A 91 -9.37 18.02 11.62
CA ASP A 91 -10.60 17.36 12.05
C ASP A 91 -10.78 16.04 11.28
N SER A 92 -10.54 16.06 9.97
CA SER A 92 -10.51 14.83 9.16
C SER A 92 -9.43 13.84 9.62
N LEU A 93 -8.27 14.33 10.05
CA LEU A 93 -7.18 13.47 10.55
C LEU A 93 -7.55 12.77 11.86
N LYS A 94 -8.25 13.46 12.78
CA LYS A 94 -8.70 12.88 14.04
C LYS A 94 -9.76 11.80 13.87
N GLU A 95 -10.54 11.85 12.79
CA GLU A 95 -11.56 10.84 12.47
C GLU A 95 -11.02 9.65 11.66
N ALA A 96 -9.83 9.77 11.07
CA ALA A 96 -9.21 8.73 10.25
C ALA A 96 -8.89 7.45 11.06
N GLU A 97 -9.03 6.27 10.47
CA GLU A 97 -8.58 5.02 11.10
C GLU A 97 -7.06 5.00 11.33
N ASP A 98 -6.60 4.26 12.35
CA ASP A 98 -5.17 4.20 12.74
C ASP A 98 -4.27 3.80 11.56
N GLU A 99 -4.71 2.84 10.74
CA GLU A 99 -3.98 2.39 9.56
C GLU A 99 -3.78 3.52 8.53
N LEU A 100 -4.82 4.33 8.29
CA LEU A 100 -4.75 5.45 7.34
C LEU A 100 -3.80 6.53 7.85
N LEU A 101 -3.81 6.80 9.16
CA LEU A 101 -2.89 7.74 9.80
C LEU A 101 -1.44 7.33 9.60
N VAL A 102 -1.11 6.07 9.88
CA VAL A 102 0.24 5.54 9.75
C VAL A 102 0.68 5.54 8.28
N ASN A 103 -0.18 5.07 7.37
CA ASN A 103 0.14 4.97 5.95
C ASN A 103 0.33 6.33 5.26
N SER A 104 -0.29 7.39 5.76
CA SER A 104 -0.16 8.74 5.19
C SER A 104 1.21 9.40 5.47
N LEU A 105 2.01 8.82 6.36
CA LEU A 105 3.33 9.34 6.76
C LEU A 105 4.51 8.60 6.11
N ALA A 106 4.27 7.45 5.49
CA ALA A 106 5.28 6.61 4.86
C ALA A 106 5.65 7.12 3.45
#